data_AF-A0A644YH10-F1
#
_entry.id   AF-A0A644YH10-F1
#
_cell.length_a   1.000
_cell.length_b   1.000
_cell.length_c   1.000
_cell.angle_alpha   90.00
_cell.angle_beta   90.00
_cell.angle_gamma   90.00
#
_symmetry.space_group_name_H-M   'P 1'
#
loop_
_entity.id
_entity.type
_entity.pdbx_description
1 polymer ?
#
loop_
_entity_poly.entity_id
_entity_poly.type
_entity_poly.pdbx_seq_one_letter_code
_entity_poly.pdbx_strand_id
1 'polypeptide(L)'
;MGIVTSIPNILSLSRILLSSAMFFVAGHPPILFAFVVLCGITDVLDGYLARKFHCESNLGARLDSLGDLVYYSALTLYVIRFQMPLIQPYLGGIFAIFVIKTLTLLVSKLRNGRVYSLHTYGNKLTGVMVVVSICLILLTGTGLFVALLVIVGILSALEELLIMSIFKEPDTNTRSIFQSKRTS
;
A
#
# COMPACT_ATOMS: atom_id res chain seq x y z
N MET A 1 -8.44 -10.01 -32.08
CA MET A 1 -8.74 -9.17 -30.90
C MET A 1 -8.20 -9.82 -29.61
N GLY A 2 -6.99 -10.40 -29.67
CA GLY A 2 -6.52 -11.36 -28.66
C GLY A 2 -5.01 -11.31 -28.50
N ILE A 3 -4.54 -11.75 -27.34
CA ILE A 3 -3.16 -11.76 -26.84
C ILE A 3 -2.73 -10.43 -26.17
N VAL A 4 -2.70 -9.29 -26.86
CA VAL A 4 -2.14 -8.03 -26.28
C VAL A 4 -2.93 -7.52 -25.05
N THR A 5 -4.25 -7.66 -25.08
CA THR A 5 -5.15 -7.31 -23.95
C THR A 5 -5.06 -8.29 -22.77
N SER A 6 -4.50 -9.48 -22.99
CA SER A 6 -4.42 -10.53 -21.96
C SER A 6 -3.10 -10.53 -21.20
N ILE A 7 -2.05 -9.87 -21.72
CA ILE A 7 -0.73 -9.80 -21.08
C ILE A 7 -0.80 -9.18 -19.68
N PRO A 8 -1.45 -8.02 -19.46
CA PRO A 8 -1.57 -7.44 -18.11
C PRO A 8 -2.30 -8.38 -17.15
N ASN A 9 -3.37 -9.03 -17.59
CA ASN A 9 -4.13 -9.97 -16.75
C ASN A 9 -3.31 -11.21 -16.36
N ILE A 10 -2.47 -11.73 -17.26
CA ILE A 10 -1.58 -12.87 -16.97
C ILE A 10 -0.52 -12.46 -15.95
N LEU A 11 0.01 -11.24 -16.04
CA LEU A 11 0.97 -10.71 -15.07
C LEU A 11 0.33 -10.50 -13.69
N SER A 12 -0.89 -9.94 -13.62
CA SER A 12 -1.58 -9.80 -12.33
C SER A 12 -1.92 -11.17 -11.73
N LEU A 13 -2.26 -12.17 -12.56
CA LEU A 13 -2.48 -13.55 -12.10
C LEU A 13 -1.19 -14.21 -11.60
N SER A 14 -0.06 -14.01 -12.30
CA SER A 14 1.23 -14.53 -11.87
C SER A 14 1.67 -13.88 -10.55
N ARG A 15 1.36 -12.60 -10.34
CA ARG A 15 1.57 -11.92 -9.07
C ARG A 15 0.78 -12.54 -7.93
N ILE A 16 -0.49 -12.88 -8.13
CA ILE A 16 -1.29 -13.58 -7.11
C ILE A 16 -0.62 -14.92 -6.72
N LEU A 17 -0.13 -15.68 -7.70
CA LEU A 17 0.57 -16.94 -7.45
C LEU A 17 1.89 -16.73 -6.70
N LEU A 18 2.69 -15.74 -7.11
CA LEU A 18 3.94 -15.37 -6.44
C LEU A 18 3.70 -14.90 -5.00
N SER A 19 2.74 -14.00 -4.79
CA SER A 19 2.34 -13.52 -3.47
C SER A 19 1.80 -14.64 -2.58
N SER A 20 1.06 -15.60 -3.15
CA SER A 20 0.60 -16.79 -2.41
C SER A 20 1.77 -17.71 -2.04
N ALA A 21 2.77 -17.84 -2.91
CA ALA A 21 3.97 -18.61 -2.63
C ALA A 21 4.80 -18.02 -1.47
N MET A 22 4.74 -16.70 -1.24
CA MET A 22 5.43 -16.02 -0.14
C MET A 22 5.08 -16.60 1.23
N PHE A 23 3.85 -17.09 1.45
CA PHE A 23 3.45 -17.72 2.71
C PHE A 23 4.25 -18.98 3.02
N PHE A 24 4.65 -19.74 2.01
CA PHE A 24 5.40 -20.99 2.18
C PHE A 24 6.90 -20.75 2.37
N VAL A 25 7.44 -19.66 1.81
CA VAL A 25 8.88 -19.31 1.92
C VAL A 25 9.18 -18.33 3.05
N ALA A 26 8.19 -17.97 3.87
CA ALA A 26 8.33 -16.96 4.93
C ALA A 26 9.44 -17.27 5.96
N GLY A 27 9.78 -18.55 6.14
CA GLY A 27 10.89 -18.97 7.02
C GLY A 27 12.29 -18.73 6.45
N HIS A 28 12.43 -18.34 5.19
CA HIS A 28 13.70 -18.14 4.50
C HIS A 28 13.83 -16.68 4.00
N PRO A 29 14.37 -15.75 4.81
CA PRO A 29 14.40 -14.32 4.48
C PRO A 29 15.01 -13.98 3.10
N PRO A 30 16.11 -14.61 2.63
CA PRO A 30 16.67 -14.30 1.31
C PRO A 30 15.74 -14.72 0.15
N ILE A 31 15.04 -15.84 0.30
CA ILE A 31 14.08 -16.33 -0.70
C ILE A 31 12.86 -15.41 -0.69
N LEU A 32 12.33 -15.10 0.49
CA LEU A 32 11.21 -14.17 0.62
C LEU A 32 11.55 -12.79 0.01
N PHE A 33 12.77 -12.27 0.21
CA PHE A 33 13.23 -11.05 -0.42
C PHE A 33 13.19 -11.12 -1.95
N ALA A 34 13.65 -12.23 -2.56
CA ALA A 34 13.57 -12.39 -4.00
C ALA A 34 12.11 -12.37 -4.50
N PHE A 35 11.18 -13.02 -3.80
CA PHE A 35 9.75 -12.98 -4.13
C PHE A 35 9.15 -11.58 -3.99
N VAL A 36 9.52 -10.84 -2.94
CA VAL A 36 9.10 -9.45 -2.72
C VAL A 36 9.51 -8.57 -3.90
N VAL A 37 10.76 -8.66 -4.32
CA VAL A 37 11.29 -7.90 -5.46
C VAL A 37 10.60 -8.31 -6.76
N LEU A 38 10.41 -9.62 -7.01
CA LEU A 38 9.74 -10.12 -8.20
C LEU A 38 8.28 -9.63 -8.27
N CYS A 39 7.53 -9.68 -7.17
CA CYS A 39 6.16 -9.18 -7.12
C CYS A 39 6.09 -7.68 -7.45
N GLY A 40 7.00 -6.89 -6.85
CA GLY A 40 7.06 -5.45 -7.11
C GLY A 40 7.43 -5.11 -8.56
N ILE A 41 8.35 -5.86 -9.18
CA ILE A 41 8.67 -5.70 -10.60
C ILE A 41 7.46 -6.05 -11.48
N THR A 42 6.73 -7.11 -11.13
CA THR A 42 5.56 -7.57 -11.90
C THR A 42 4.43 -6.53 -11.87
N ASP A 43 4.20 -5.87 -10.73
CA ASP A 43 3.23 -4.77 -10.55
C ASP A 43 3.60 -3.49 -11.34
N VAL A 44 4.88 -3.15 -11.40
CA VAL A 44 5.30 -2.00 -12.23
C VAL A 44 5.11 -2.32 -13.71
N LEU A 45 5.39 -3.56 -14.12
CA LEU A 45 5.29 -4.00 -15.50
C LEU A 45 3.84 -4.13 -15.98
N ASP A 46 2.93 -4.72 -15.20
CA ASP A 46 1.53 -4.86 -15.62
C ASP A 46 0.84 -3.50 -15.74
N GLY A 47 1.06 -2.60 -14.78
CA GLY A 47 0.55 -1.23 -14.81
C GLY A 47 1.17 -0.37 -15.91
N TYR A 48 2.44 -0.60 -16.27
CA TYR A 48 3.07 0.07 -17.42
C TYR A 48 2.48 -0.43 -18.75
N LEU A 49 2.33 -1.75 -18.91
CA LEU A 49 1.80 -2.37 -20.12
C LEU A 49 0.32 -2.02 -20.32
N ALA A 50 -0.49 -2.07 -19.26
CA ALA A 50 -1.91 -1.70 -19.32
C ALA A 50 -2.09 -0.26 -19.85
N ARG A 51 -1.30 0.69 -19.34
CA ARG A 51 -1.30 2.09 -19.79
C ARG A 51 -0.79 2.25 -21.22
N LYS A 52 0.32 1.59 -21.56
CA LYS A 52 0.93 1.69 -22.90
C LYS A 52 0.02 1.15 -24.00
N PHE A 53 -0.74 0.09 -23.71
CA PHE A 53 -1.64 -0.53 -24.68
C PHE A 53 -3.10 -0.07 -24.52
N HIS A 54 -3.40 0.89 -23.64
CA HIS A 54 -4.77 1.32 -23.33
C HIS A 54 -5.71 0.15 -23.02
N CYS A 55 -5.18 -0.88 -22.35
CA CYS A 55 -5.85 -2.14 -22.04
C CYS A 55 -6.24 -2.21 -20.55
N GLU A 56 -6.61 -1.08 -19.96
CA GLU A 56 -7.11 -1.03 -18.59
C GLU A 56 -8.49 -1.70 -18.54
N SER A 57 -8.65 -2.72 -17.70
CA SER A 57 -9.91 -3.47 -17.59
C SER A 57 -10.36 -3.57 -16.14
N ASN A 58 -11.67 -3.57 -15.92
CA ASN A 58 -12.26 -3.76 -14.58
C ASN A 58 -11.84 -5.11 -13.96
N LEU A 59 -11.61 -6.13 -14.77
CA LEU A 59 -11.12 -7.43 -14.31
C LEU A 59 -9.66 -7.34 -13.84
N GLY A 60 -8.79 -6.72 -14.63
CA GLY A 60 -7.39 -6.49 -14.27
C GLY A 60 -7.27 -5.70 -12.96
N ALA A 61 -8.03 -4.61 -12.81
CA ALA A 61 -8.03 -3.80 -11.59
C ALA A 61 -8.47 -4.59 -10.33
N ARG A 62 -9.42 -5.52 -10.47
CA ARG A 62 -9.83 -6.40 -9.36
C ARG A 62 -8.77 -7.44 -9.02
N LEU A 63 -8.13 -8.03 -10.03
CA LEU A 63 -7.04 -8.99 -9.83
C LEU A 63 -5.82 -8.33 -9.19
N ASP A 64 -5.51 -7.12 -9.61
CA ASP A 64 -4.48 -6.25 -9.03
C ASP A 64 -4.76 -5.99 -7.54
N SER A 65 -5.97 -5.54 -7.21
CA SER A 65 -6.38 -5.33 -5.81
C SER A 65 -6.28 -6.62 -4.95
N LEU A 66 -6.62 -7.77 -5.53
CA LEU A 66 -6.47 -9.07 -4.85
C LEU A 66 -5.00 -9.47 -4.68
N GLY A 67 -4.17 -9.28 -5.71
CA GLY A 67 -2.74 -9.53 -5.67
C GLY A 67 -2.04 -8.71 -4.60
N ASP A 68 -2.42 -7.43 -4.47
CA ASP A 68 -1.93 -6.53 -3.43
C ASP A 68 -2.34 -7.00 -2.04
N LEU A 69 -3.60 -7.39 -1.86
CA LEU A 69 -4.09 -7.90 -0.57
C LEU A 69 -3.31 -9.14 -0.13
N VAL A 70 -3.08 -10.09 -1.05
CA VAL A 70 -2.30 -11.31 -0.78
C VAL A 70 -0.84 -10.96 -0.49
N TYR A 71 -0.25 -10.04 -1.26
CA TYR A 71 1.13 -9.59 -1.08
C TYR A 71 1.36 -8.94 0.30
N TYR A 72 0.56 -7.94 0.64
CA TYR A 72 0.68 -7.23 1.92
C TYR A 72 0.32 -8.12 3.12
N SER A 73 -0.61 -9.06 2.97
CA SER A 73 -0.92 -10.01 4.04
C SER A 73 0.22 -11.00 4.28
N ALA A 74 0.89 -11.50 3.24
CA ALA A 74 2.08 -12.35 3.37
C ALA A 74 3.21 -11.61 4.10
N LEU A 75 3.47 -10.37 3.71
CA LEU A 75 4.47 -9.52 4.37
C LEU A 75 4.14 -9.24 5.84
N THR A 76 2.88 -8.93 6.13
CA THR A 76 2.40 -8.70 7.51
C THR A 76 2.57 -9.95 8.36
N LEU A 77 2.24 -11.13 7.81
CA LEU A 77 2.41 -12.40 8.50
C LEU A 77 3.88 -12.70 8.79
N TYR A 78 4.79 -12.46 7.83
CA TYR A 78 6.22 -12.61 8.04
C TYR A 78 6.69 -11.74 9.23
N VAL A 79 6.31 -10.48 9.20
CA VAL A 79 6.69 -9.50 10.22
C VAL A 79 6.16 -9.90 11.61
N ILE A 80 4.89 -10.27 11.72
CA ILE A 80 4.28 -10.71 12.98
C ILE A 80 4.94 -12.00 13.48
N ARG A 81 5.24 -12.95 12.59
CA ARG A 81 5.72 -14.28 13.00
C ARG A 81 7.20 -14.32 13.35
N PHE A 82 8.03 -13.56 12.64
CA PHE A 82 9.50 -13.65 12.72
C PHE A 82 10.16 -12.37 13.25
N GLN A 83 9.49 -11.22 13.18
CA GLN A 83 10.08 -9.91 13.49
C GLN A 83 9.33 -9.14 14.58
N MET A 84 8.48 -9.85 15.36
CA MET A 84 7.71 -9.26 16.47
C MET A 84 8.57 -8.42 17.46
N PRO A 85 9.77 -8.87 17.88
CA PRO A 85 10.58 -8.07 18.82
C PRO A 85 10.96 -6.69 18.29
N LEU A 86 11.13 -6.53 16.96
CA LEU A 86 11.45 -5.26 16.34
C LEU A 86 10.25 -4.31 16.28
N ILE A 87 9.03 -4.84 16.25
CA ILE A 87 7.79 -4.06 16.11
C ILE A 87 7.11 -3.78 17.43
N GLN A 88 7.31 -4.64 18.44
CA GLN A 88 6.71 -4.51 19.76
C GLN A 88 6.76 -3.09 20.36
N PRO A 89 7.88 -2.33 20.33
CA PRO A 89 7.91 -0.97 20.88
C PRO A 89 7.08 0.04 20.06
N TYR A 90 6.79 -0.26 18.79
CA TYR A 90 6.07 0.63 17.88
C TYR A 90 4.58 0.28 17.72
N LEU A 91 4.10 -0.80 18.34
CA LEU A 91 2.70 -1.24 18.25
C LEU A 91 1.71 -0.14 18.63
N GLY A 92 2.03 0.69 19.65
CA GLY A 92 1.19 1.83 20.03
C GLY A 92 1.04 2.86 18.91
N GLY A 93 2.13 3.14 18.17
CA GLY A 93 2.09 4.04 17.02
C GLY A 93 1.33 3.45 15.82
N ILE A 94 1.51 2.15 15.56
CA ILE A 94 0.74 1.44 14.51
C ILE A 94 -0.76 1.46 14.84
N PHE A 95 -1.12 1.20 16.09
CA PHE A 95 -2.51 1.28 16.55
C PHE A 95 -3.07 2.70 16.44
N ALA A 96 -2.28 3.73 16.77
CA ALA A 96 -2.67 5.13 16.59
C ALA A 96 -2.96 5.45 15.12
N ILE A 97 -2.11 5.00 14.18
CA ILE A 97 -2.36 5.16 12.73
C ILE A 97 -3.69 4.51 12.34
N PHE A 98 -3.94 3.29 12.80
CA PHE A 98 -5.17 2.55 12.51
C PHE A 98 -6.41 3.29 13.05
N VAL A 99 -6.35 3.80 14.28
CA VAL A 99 -7.42 4.58 14.90
C VAL A 99 -7.67 5.86 14.11
N ILE A 100 -6.62 6.62 13.78
CA ILE A 100 -6.74 7.87 13.01
C ILE A 100 -7.37 7.59 11.65
N LYS A 101 -6.90 6.59 10.90
CA LYS A 101 -7.50 6.25 9.59
C LYS A 101 -8.95 5.81 9.71
N THR A 102 -9.29 5.04 10.74
CA THR A 102 -10.69 4.61 10.98
C THR A 102 -11.58 5.81 11.28
N LEU A 103 -11.11 6.74 12.13
CA LEU A 103 -11.80 8.00 12.40
C LEU A 103 -11.97 8.85 11.14
N THR A 104 -10.93 8.96 10.31
CA THR A 104 -10.98 9.65 9.02
C THR A 104 -12.08 9.08 8.12
N LEU A 105 -12.17 7.76 7.99
CA LEU A 105 -13.22 7.10 7.20
C LEU A 105 -14.62 7.32 7.80
N LEU A 106 -14.75 7.29 9.14
CA LEU A 106 -16.02 7.57 9.82
C LEU A 106 -16.47 9.02 9.61
N VAL A 107 -15.57 9.98 9.76
CA VAL A 107 -15.84 11.41 9.48
C VAL A 107 -16.22 11.60 8.02
N SER A 108 -15.52 10.94 7.08
CA SER A 108 -15.87 10.93 5.65
C SER A 108 -17.31 10.49 5.41
N LYS A 109 -17.68 9.34 6.01
CA LYS A 109 -18.99 8.72 5.84
C LYS A 109 -20.11 9.57 6.45
N LEU A 110 -19.91 10.09 7.66
CA LEU A 110 -20.91 10.90 8.37
C LEU A 110 -21.12 12.27 7.74
N ARG A 111 -20.05 12.90 7.23
CA ARG A 111 -20.12 14.28 6.73
C ARG A 111 -20.43 14.36 5.24
N ASN A 112 -19.83 13.50 4.43
CA ASN A 112 -19.90 13.60 2.97
C ASN A 112 -20.78 12.49 2.36
N GLY A 113 -21.33 11.58 3.18
CA GLY A 113 -22.22 10.51 2.74
C GLY A 113 -21.58 9.45 1.84
N ARG A 114 -20.28 9.56 1.56
CA ARG A 114 -19.50 8.66 0.70
C ARG A 114 -18.11 8.47 1.29
N VAL A 115 -17.55 7.28 1.12
CA VAL A 115 -16.19 6.96 1.51
C VAL A 115 -15.26 7.43 0.40
N TYR A 116 -14.48 8.48 0.65
CA TYR A 116 -13.46 8.94 -0.29
C TYR A 116 -12.12 8.28 0.05
N SER A 117 -11.53 7.57 -0.92
CA SER A 117 -10.16 7.07 -0.81
C SER A 117 -9.20 8.15 -1.28
N LEU A 118 -8.74 9.02 -0.38
CA LEU A 118 -7.80 10.08 -0.73
C LEU A 118 -6.42 9.48 -1.01
N HIS A 119 -5.97 9.62 -2.26
CA HIS A 119 -4.64 9.19 -2.69
C HIS A 119 -3.62 10.32 -2.51
N THR A 120 -3.50 10.83 -1.28
CA THR A 120 -2.57 11.91 -0.92
C THR A 120 -1.12 11.48 -1.15
N TYR A 121 -0.24 12.43 -1.48
CA TYR A 121 1.20 12.14 -1.62
C TYR A 121 1.80 11.50 -0.36
N GLY A 122 1.33 11.86 0.84
CA GLY A 122 1.73 11.22 2.09
C GLY A 122 1.48 9.70 2.10
N ASN A 123 0.31 9.28 1.62
CA ASN A 123 -0.08 7.86 1.63
C ASN A 123 0.76 7.05 0.62
N LYS A 124 1.12 7.65 -0.52
CA LYS A 124 2.08 7.06 -1.49
C LYS A 124 3.47 6.92 -0.88
N LEU A 125 3.96 7.97 -0.21
CA LEU A 125 5.25 7.93 0.46
C LEU A 125 5.29 6.85 1.55
N THR A 126 4.24 6.74 2.37
CA THR A 126 4.17 5.69 3.39
C THR A 126 4.18 4.29 2.79
N GLY A 127 3.50 4.07 1.66
CA GLY A 127 3.52 2.78 0.96
C GLY A 127 4.93 2.39 0.49
N VAL A 128 5.64 3.33 -0.15
CA VAL A 128 7.04 3.10 -0.56
C VAL A 128 7.93 2.83 0.64
N MET A 129 7.79 3.60 1.72
CA MET A 129 8.56 3.39 2.95
C MET A 129 8.29 2.03 3.61
N VAL A 130 7.06 1.53 3.56
CA VAL A 130 6.72 0.18 4.06
C VAL A 130 7.50 -0.88 3.30
N VAL A 131 7.46 -0.86 1.97
CA VAL A 131 8.18 -1.84 1.15
C VAL A 131 9.70 -1.76 1.39
N VAL A 132 10.27 -0.55 1.41
CA VAL A 132 11.70 -0.35 1.69
C VAL A 132 12.08 -0.86 3.08
N SER A 133 11.28 -0.56 4.10
CA SER A 133 11.54 -1.01 5.47
C SER A 133 11.51 -2.53 5.57
N ILE A 134 10.56 -3.19 4.92
CA ILE A 134 10.45 -4.66 4.89
C ILE A 134 11.65 -5.28 4.17
N CYS A 135 12.05 -4.73 3.02
CA CYS A 135 13.25 -5.17 2.30
C CYS A 135 14.51 -5.06 3.17
N LEU A 136 14.66 -3.98 3.93
CA LEU A 136 15.80 -3.80 4.83
C LEU A 136 15.75 -4.75 6.03
N ILE A 137 14.58 -5.02 6.59
CA ILE A 137 14.41 -6.01 7.66
C ILE A 137 14.79 -7.41 7.13
N LEU A 138 14.41 -7.75 5.90
CA LEU A 138 14.76 -9.03 5.27
C LEU A 138 16.27 -9.18 5.02
N LEU A 139 16.96 -8.10 4.65
CA LEU A 139 18.40 -8.12 4.34
C LEU A 139 19.30 -7.99 5.58
N THR A 140 18.92 -7.13 6.53
CA THR A 140 19.78 -6.75 7.67
C THR A 140 19.31 -7.32 8.99
N GLY A 141 18.05 -7.74 9.10
CA GLY A 141 17.42 -8.11 10.37
C GLY A 141 17.24 -6.95 11.35
N THR A 142 17.46 -5.69 10.92
CA THR A 142 17.37 -4.52 11.78
C THR A 142 16.12 -3.69 11.51
N GLY A 143 15.53 -3.15 12.58
CA GLY A 143 14.35 -2.29 12.52
C GLY A 143 14.65 -0.79 12.30
N LEU A 144 15.78 -0.43 11.69
CA LEU A 144 16.29 0.96 11.64
C LEU A 144 15.25 1.98 11.17
N PHE A 145 14.47 1.62 10.14
CA PHE A 145 13.48 2.50 9.53
C PHE A 145 12.07 2.37 10.12
N VAL A 146 11.81 1.43 11.03
CA VAL A 146 10.47 1.18 11.57
C VAL A 146 9.98 2.40 12.37
N ALA A 147 10.85 3.01 13.18
CA ALA A 147 10.52 4.22 13.92
C ALA A 147 10.14 5.39 13.00
N LEU A 148 10.97 5.64 11.97
CA LEU A 148 10.74 6.69 10.98
C LEU A 148 9.42 6.44 10.21
N LEU A 149 9.17 5.19 9.82
CA LEU A 149 7.95 4.78 9.12
C LEU A 149 6.71 5.06 9.96
N VAL A 150 6.73 4.77 11.26
CA VAL A 150 5.60 5.03 12.16
C VAL A 150 5.35 6.53 12.30
N ILE A 151 6.40 7.34 12.42
CA ILE A 151 6.27 8.81 12.49
C ILE A 151 5.65 9.35 11.19
N VAL A 152 6.19 8.96 10.03
CA VAL A 152 5.66 9.40 8.72
C VAL A 152 4.23 8.88 8.51
N GLY A 153 3.93 7.66 8.97
CA GLY A 153 2.59 7.08 8.94
C GLY A 153 1.57 7.87 9.75
N ILE A 154 1.93 8.30 10.96
CA ILE A 154 1.08 9.15 11.80
C ILE A 154 0.86 10.51 11.11
N LEU A 155 1.93 11.14 10.61
CA LEU A 155 1.82 12.42 9.90
C LEU A 155 0.92 12.32 8.67
N SER A 156 1.05 11.26 7.87
CA SER A 156 0.19 11.03 6.71
C SER A 156 -1.26 10.79 7.11
N ALA A 157 -1.52 10.03 8.19
CA ALA A 157 -2.87 9.78 8.66
C ALA A 157 -3.55 11.06 9.18
N LEU A 158 -2.78 11.92 9.85
CA LEU A 158 -3.24 13.25 10.28
C LEU A 158 -3.49 14.17 9.08
N GLU A 159 -2.64 14.17 8.05
CA GLU A 159 -2.88 14.92 6.81
C GLU A 159 -4.22 14.52 6.18
N GLU A 160 -4.50 13.23 6.09
CA GLU A 160 -5.75 12.69 5.54
C GLU A 160 -6.97 13.12 6.37
N LEU A 161 -6.87 13.05 7.71
CA LEU A 161 -7.92 13.50 8.62
C LEU A 161 -8.20 15.01 8.46
N LEU A 162 -7.16 15.83 8.39
CA LEU A 162 -7.27 17.28 8.23
C LEU A 162 -7.96 17.64 6.91
N ILE A 163 -7.59 16.98 5.80
CA ILE A 163 -8.21 17.23 4.50
C ILE A 163 -9.71 16.90 4.56
N MET A 164 -10.10 15.75 5.11
CA MET A 164 -11.52 15.39 5.25
C MET A 164 -12.28 16.29 6.24
N SER A 165 -11.60 16.83 7.25
CA SER A 165 -12.20 17.77 8.20
C SER A 165 -12.34 19.20 7.64
N ILE A 166 -11.57 19.59 6.63
CA ILE A 166 -11.63 20.94 6.06
C ILE A 166 -12.52 20.97 4.80
N PHE A 167 -12.40 19.98 3.91
CA PHE A 167 -13.08 19.97 2.61
C PHE A 167 -14.33 19.08 2.62
N LYS A 168 -15.50 19.68 2.33
CA LYS A 168 -16.82 19.00 2.30
C LYS A 168 -17.01 18.14 1.04
N GLU A 169 -16.29 18.49 -0.04
CA GLU A 169 -16.15 17.69 -1.26
C GLU A 169 -14.67 17.65 -1.63
N PRO A 170 -13.87 16.77 -1.01
CA PRO A 170 -12.48 16.64 -1.40
C PRO A 170 -12.46 16.00 -2.79
N ASP A 171 -12.00 16.75 -3.77
CA ASP A 171 -11.79 16.25 -5.13
C ASP A 171 -10.88 15.02 -5.05
N THR A 172 -11.24 13.90 -5.68
CA THR A 172 -10.43 12.66 -5.69
C THR A 172 -9.01 12.85 -6.22
N ASN A 173 -8.76 14.00 -6.87
CA ASN A 173 -7.47 14.46 -7.37
C ASN A 173 -6.73 15.46 -6.45
N THR A 174 -7.19 15.73 -5.22
CA THR A 174 -6.47 16.60 -4.27
C THR A 174 -5.15 15.96 -3.87
N ARG A 175 -4.06 16.40 -4.51
CA ARG A 175 -2.75 15.74 -4.39
C ARG A 175 -2.05 16.05 -3.06
N SER A 176 -2.28 17.22 -2.46
CA SER A 176 -1.80 17.65 -1.14
C SER A 176 -2.55 18.91 -0.64
N ILE A 177 -2.51 19.18 0.68
CA ILE A 177 -3.06 20.40 1.33
C ILE A 177 -2.65 21.69 0.59
N PHE A 178 -1.44 21.75 0.03
CA PHE A 178 -0.94 22.94 -0.67
C PHE A 178 -1.64 23.25 -2.00
N GLN A 179 -2.24 22.25 -2.64
CA GLN A 179 -2.95 22.44 -3.91
C GLN A 179 -4.42 22.81 -3.71
N SER A 180 -4.99 22.49 -2.54
CA SER A 180 -6.37 22.78 -2.20
C SER A 180 -6.66 24.25 -1.88
N LYS A 181 -5.61 25.06 -1.66
CA LYS A 181 -5.73 26.52 -1.47
C LYS A 181 -5.88 27.30 -2.78
N ARG A 182 -5.81 26.65 -3.96
CA ARG A 182 -5.75 27.36 -5.26
C ARG A 182 -7.08 27.45 -6.00
N THR A 183 -8.16 26.94 -5.43
CA THR A 183 -9.51 26.94 -6.01
C THR A 183 -10.55 27.62 -5.12
N SER A 184 -10.14 28.57 -4.27
CA SER A 184 -11.07 29.55 -3.67
C SER A 184 -11.20 30.78 -4.55
#